data_AF-A0A838SPA9-F1
#
_entry.id   AF-A0A838SPA9-F1
#
_cell.length_a   1.000
_cell.length_b   1.000
_cell.length_c   1.000
_cell.angle_alpha   90.00
_cell.angle_beta   90.00
_cell.angle_gamma   90.00
#
_symmetry.space_group_name_H-M   'P 1'
#
loop_
_entity.id
_entity.type
_entity.pdbx_description
1 polymer ?
#
loop_
_entity_poly.entity_id
_entity_poly.type
_entity_poly.pdbx_seq_one_letter_code
_entity_poly.pdbx_strand_id
1 'polypeptide(L)'
;AADRIEAELGPVDVWVNDAMTSVFAPFTEIEPEEFRRVTDVTYHGVVNGTRAALRLMRPRSSGHIVQVGSALAYRGIPLQSAYCGAKHAIQGFTESVRTELMHEDSGVRISMVQLPAMNTPQFRIVKSRMPRTPQPVPPIYQPEIAARAIVWSSEHNRREVYVTGITVATILADKVASGLLDRYLARTGFDSQLTDQPAPEDAPHNLWRPVPGDHGAHGDFGDVAHRRSVQLPLTLHKGAVLTTLGAIAASAVTVVVRSGRR
;
A
#
# COMPACT_ATOMS: atom_id res chain seq x y z
N ALA A 1 19.08 4.29 -16.21
CA ALA A 1 18.26 3.08 -15.97
C ALA A 1 16.99 3.11 -16.80
N ALA A 2 16.08 4.06 -16.58
CA ALA A 2 14.84 4.21 -17.35
C ALA A 2 15.09 4.32 -18.87
N ASP A 3 16.03 5.17 -19.30
CA ASP A 3 16.37 5.33 -20.72
C ASP A 3 16.95 4.05 -21.35
N ARG A 4 17.67 3.24 -20.56
CA ARG A 4 18.19 1.95 -21.00
C ARG A 4 17.05 0.94 -21.22
N ILE A 5 16.07 0.91 -20.30
CA ILE A 5 14.89 0.05 -20.42
C ILE A 5 14.11 0.40 -21.69
N GLU A 6 13.90 1.68 -21.99
CA GLU A 6 13.21 2.06 -23.23
C GLU A 6 13.99 1.69 -24.49
N ALA A 7 15.31 1.88 -24.47
CA ALA A 7 16.15 1.51 -25.61
C ALA A 7 16.15 0.00 -25.89
N GLU A 8 16.07 -0.84 -24.86
CA GLU A 8 16.18 -2.29 -24.97
C GLU A 8 14.82 -3.00 -25.14
N LEU A 9 13.79 -2.53 -24.45
CA LEU A 9 12.49 -3.21 -24.35
C LEU A 9 11.32 -2.42 -24.97
N GLY A 10 11.56 -1.17 -25.38
CA GLY A 10 10.54 -0.27 -25.90
C GLY A 10 9.85 0.58 -24.82
N PRO A 11 8.83 1.37 -25.21
CA PRO A 11 8.23 2.38 -24.35
C PRO A 11 7.70 1.84 -23.02
N VAL A 12 7.95 2.57 -21.92
CA VAL A 12 7.49 2.13 -20.59
C VAL A 12 6.03 2.51 -20.37
N ASP A 13 5.10 1.60 -20.59
CA ASP A 13 3.65 1.82 -20.42
C ASP A 13 3.18 1.86 -18.97
N VAL A 14 3.84 1.11 -18.08
CA VAL A 14 3.50 1.07 -16.67
C VAL A 14 4.76 1.27 -15.83
N TRP A 15 4.67 2.18 -14.87
CA TRP A 15 5.71 2.41 -13.87
C TRP A 15 5.16 2.13 -12.48
N VAL A 16 5.78 1.21 -11.73
CA VAL A 16 5.36 0.89 -10.36
C VAL A 16 6.41 1.38 -9.38
N ASN A 17 6.06 2.33 -8.52
CA ASN A 17 6.89 2.69 -7.38
C ASN A 17 6.53 1.79 -6.19
N ASP A 18 7.38 0.80 -5.93
CA ASP A 18 7.18 -0.20 -4.88
C ASP A 18 8.26 -0.15 -3.78
N ALA A 19 9.51 0.14 -4.16
CA ALA A 19 10.66 0.07 -3.29
C ALA A 19 10.52 0.91 -2.01
N MET A 20 10.89 0.32 -0.87
CA MET A 20 10.86 0.98 0.44
C MET A 20 11.85 0.34 1.42
N THR A 21 12.16 1.06 2.50
CA THR A 21 12.83 0.51 3.68
C THR A 21 12.26 1.19 4.94
N SER A 22 12.54 0.63 6.11
CA SER A 22 12.02 1.10 7.39
C SER A 22 12.93 0.71 8.54
N VAL A 23 12.63 1.24 9.73
CA VAL A 23 13.17 0.83 11.02
C VAL A 23 12.02 0.51 11.97
N PHE A 24 12.08 -0.63 12.64
CA PHE A 24 11.22 -1.01 13.76
C PHE A 24 11.91 -0.68 15.08
N ALA A 25 11.49 0.40 15.73
CA ALA A 25 11.99 0.79 17.04
C ALA A 25 11.06 1.82 17.69
N PRO A 26 11.05 1.96 19.03
CA PRO A 26 10.51 3.14 19.68
C PRO A 26 11.09 4.41 19.05
N PHE A 27 10.29 5.48 18.91
CA PHE A 27 10.70 6.71 18.21
C PHE A 27 12.03 7.28 18.76
N THR A 28 12.20 7.25 20.08
CA THR A 28 13.40 7.74 20.78
C THR A 28 14.67 6.93 20.50
N GLU A 29 14.55 5.78 19.85
CA GLU A 29 15.66 4.89 19.49
C GLU A 29 15.92 4.83 17.96
N ILE A 30 15.20 5.63 17.17
CA ILE A 30 15.47 5.77 15.74
C ILE A 30 16.44 6.93 15.56
N GLU A 31 17.58 6.66 14.92
CA GLU A 31 18.60 7.68 14.70
C GLU A 31 18.17 8.67 13.59
N PRO A 32 18.58 9.95 13.65
CA PRO A 32 18.27 10.94 12.62
C PRO A 32 18.65 10.50 11.20
N GLU A 33 19.79 9.85 11.03
CA GLU A 33 20.30 9.34 9.75
C GLU A 33 19.41 8.21 9.21
N GLU A 34 18.82 7.41 10.10
CA GLU A 34 17.89 6.34 9.74
C GLU A 34 16.56 6.92 9.25
N PHE A 35 16.05 7.96 9.92
CA PHE A 35 14.89 8.71 9.46
C PHE A 35 15.09 9.31 8.07
N ARG A 36 16.26 9.94 7.84
CA ARG A 36 16.63 10.47 6.51
C ARG A 36 16.67 9.34 5.49
N ARG A 37 17.31 8.22 5.81
CA ARG A 37 17.42 7.08 4.90
C ARG A 37 16.06 6.48 4.53
N VAL A 38 15.18 6.28 5.50
CA VAL A 38 13.80 5.81 5.27
C VAL A 38 13.05 6.78 4.36
N THR A 39 13.19 8.09 4.60
CA THR A 39 12.57 9.13 3.77
C THR A 39 13.14 9.13 2.35
N ASP A 40 14.45 9.03 2.19
CA ASP A 40 15.12 9.04 0.90
C ASP A 40 14.73 7.85 0.02
N VAL A 41 14.69 6.65 0.60
CA VAL A 41 14.33 5.44 -0.15
C VAL A 41 12.83 5.39 -0.41
N THR A 42 12.01 5.56 0.64
CA THR A 42 10.56 5.31 0.54
C THR A 42 9.84 6.48 -0.11
N TYR A 43 10.11 7.73 0.30
CA TYR A 43 9.45 8.91 -0.25
C TYR A 43 10.18 9.51 -1.45
N HIS A 44 11.45 9.91 -1.31
CA HIS A 44 12.17 10.49 -2.44
C HIS A 44 12.37 9.49 -3.57
N GLY A 45 12.44 8.18 -3.29
CA GLY A 45 12.41 7.13 -4.30
C GLY A 45 11.15 7.18 -5.17
N VAL A 46 9.97 7.33 -4.55
CA VAL A 46 8.70 7.53 -5.26
C VAL A 46 8.72 8.82 -6.08
N VAL A 47 9.17 9.94 -5.51
CA VAL A 47 9.24 11.23 -6.22
C VAL A 47 10.13 11.13 -7.46
N ASN A 48 11.32 10.56 -7.31
CA ASN A 48 12.29 10.41 -8.40
C ASN A 48 11.83 9.39 -9.43
N GLY A 49 11.20 8.29 -9.01
CA GLY A 49 10.60 7.30 -9.91
C GLY A 49 9.46 7.90 -10.73
N THR A 50 8.57 8.68 -10.10
CA THR A 50 7.51 9.42 -10.79
C THR A 50 8.07 10.44 -11.77
N ARG A 51 9.13 11.18 -11.41
CA ARG A 51 9.82 12.09 -12.35
C ARG A 51 10.36 11.35 -13.57
N ALA A 52 11.01 10.21 -13.36
CA ALA A 52 11.53 9.37 -14.44
C ALA A 52 10.39 8.86 -15.34
N ALA A 53 9.31 8.34 -14.74
CA ALA A 53 8.13 7.88 -15.48
C ALA A 53 7.50 9.01 -16.32
N LEU A 54 7.27 10.18 -15.72
CA LEU A 54 6.66 11.32 -16.40
C LEU A 54 7.53 11.84 -17.55
N ARG A 55 8.86 11.81 -17.41
CA ARG A 55 9.77 12.17 -18.52
C ARG A 55 9.54 11.29 -19.76
N LEU A 56 9.26 10.01 -19.56
CA LEU A 56 9.04 9.04 -20.64
C LEU A 56 7.58 9.05 -21.15
N MET A 57 6.62 9.23 -20.24
CA MET A 57 5.18 9.09 -20.54
C MET A 57 4.54 10.40 -21.05
N ARG A 58 4.99 11.57 -20.57
CA ARG A 58 4.38 12.86 -20.95
C ARG A 58 4.49 13.19 -22.45
N PRO A 59 5.63 12.99 -23.15
CA PRO A 59 5.75 13.33 -24.57
C PRO A 59 4.73 12.61 -25.46
N ARG A 60 4.30 11.40 -25.06
CA ARG A 60 3.30 10.59 -25.76
C ARG A 60 1.90 10.66 -25.14
N SER A 61 1.73 11.46 -24.09
CA SER A 61 0.50 11.61 -23.31
C SER A 61 -0.15 10.26 -22.97
N SER A 62 0.67 9.26 -22.61
CA SER A 62 0.20 7.89 -22.38
C SER A 62 1.10 7.15 -21.39
N GLY A 63 0.48 6.34 -20.54
CA GLY A 63 1.13 5.53 -19.53
C GLY A 63 0.38 5.51 -18.21
N HIS A 64 0.80 4.66 -17.29
CA HIS A 64 0.24 4.58 -15.94
C HIS A 64 1.33 4.44 -14.88
N ILE A 65 1.33 5.37 -13.92
CA ILE A 65 2.15 5.32 -12.71
C ILE A 65 1.34 4.74 -11.56
N VAL A 66 1.78 3.63 -10.97
CA VAL A 66 1.16 3.00 -9.80
C VAL A 66 2.04 3.24 -8.58
N GLN A 67 1.47 3.88 -7.56
CA GLN A 67 2.10 4.06 -6.25
C GLN A 67 1.67 2.94 -5.32
N VAL A 68 2.63 2.18 -4.78
CA VAL A 68 2.32 1.17 -3.76
C VAL A 68 2.17 1.86 -2.40
N GLY A 69 0.92 2.04 -2.00
CA GLY A 69 0.49 2.67 -0.76
C GLY A 69 0.34 1.68 0.39
N SER A 70 -0.10 2.20 1.53
CA SER A 70 -0.39 1.43 2.74
C SER A 70 -1.54 2.08 3.52
N ALA A 71 -2.30 1.29 4.27
CA ALA A 71 -3.21 1.82 5.30
C ALA A 71 -2.49 2.80 6.25
N LEU A 72 -1.19 2.59 6.46
CA LEU A 72 -0.33 3.43 7.30
C LEU A 72 0.02 4.79 6.68
N ALA A 73 -0.44 5.07 5.46
CA ALA A 73 -0.42 6.40 4.85
C ALA A 73 -1.53 7.33 5.39
N TYR A 74 -2.52 6.79 6.10
CA TYR A 74 -3.62 7.56 6.70
C TYR A 74 -3.69 7.42 8.22
N ARG A 75 -3.16 6.33 8.77
CA ARG A 75 -3.17 6.04 10.20
C ARG A 75 -1.79 5.63 10.68
N GLY A 76 -1.18 6.45 11.53
CA GLY A 76 0.07 6.11 12.22
C GLY A 76 -0.10 4.97 13.23
N ILE A 77 0.95 4.17 13.40
CA ILE A 77 1.04 3.14 14.45
C ILE A 77 2.37 3.25 15.17
N PRO A 78 2.48 2.77 16.42
CA PRO A 78 3.76 2.78 17.14
C PRO A 78 4.83 1.98 16.41
N LEU A 79 6.10 2.22 16.77
CA LEU A 79 7.30 1.54 16.27
C LEU A 79 7.71 1.83 14.82
N GLN A 80 6.87 2.49 14.03
CA GLN A 80 7.07 2.70 12.59
C GLN A 80 6.92 4.17 12.17
N SER A 81 7.28 5.11 13.03
CA SER A 81 7.11 6.56 12.79
C SER A 81 7.78 7.05 11.50
N ALA A 82 8.99 6.57 11.19
CA ALA A 82 9.70 6.90 9.95
C ALA A 82 8.94 6.44 8.69
N TYR A 83 8.44 5.21 8.69
CA TYR A 83 7.68 4.67 7.57
C TYR A 83 6.30 5.33 7.43
N CYS A 84 5.58 5.52 8.53
CA CYS A 84 4.30 6.23 8.53
C CYS A 84 4.47 7.65 7.96
N GLY A 85 5.48 8.40 8.41
CA GLY A 85 5.77 9.74 7.87
C GLY A 85 6.00 9.73 6.37
N ALA A 86 6.87 8.84 5.87
CA ALA A 86 7.15 8.71 4.44
C ALA A 86 5.91 8.32 3.62
N LYS A 87 5.08 7.38 4.11
CA LYS A 87 3.85 6.95 3.42
C LYS A 87 2.77 8.03 3.39
N HIS A 88 2.63 8.85 4.45
CA HIS A 88 1.76 10.03 4.41
C HIS A 88 2.25 11.06 3.38
N ALA A 89 3.57 11.29 3.31
CA ALA A 89 4.16 12.20 2.32
C ALA A 89 3.88 11.76 0.87
N ILE A 90 3.94 10.45 0.59
CA ILE A 90 3.58 9.90 -0.73
C ILE A 90 2.13 10.21 -1.10
N GLN A 91 1.20 10.17 -0.14
CA GLN A 91 -0.20 10.48 -0.40
C GLN A 91 -0.35 11.93 -0.89
N GLY A 92 0.11 12.90 -0.10
CA GLY A 92 0.02 14.32 -0.48
C GLY A 92 0.73 14.63 -1.81
N PHE A 93 1.91 14.05 -2.02
CA PHE A 93 2.63 14.15 -3.29
C PHE A 93 1.81 13.62 -4.47
N THR A 94 1.21 12.44 -4.34
CA THR A 94 0.43 11.81 -5.41
C THR A 94 -0.83 12.61 -5.74
N GLU A 95 -1.45 13.23 -4.73
CA GLU A 95 -2.60 14.11 -4.91
C GLU A 95 -2.24 15.36 -5.71
N SER A 96 -1.12 16.01 -5.39
CA SER A 96 -0.61 17.19 -6.11
C SER A 96 -0.31 16.87 -7.57
N VAL A 97 0.51 15.85 -7.83
CA VAL A 97 0.91 15.46 -9.20
C VAL A 97 -0.30 15.09 -10.04
N ARG A 98 -1.30 14.41 -9.47
CA ARG A 98 -2.54 14.10 -10.18
C ARG A 98 -3.25 15.36 -10.66
N THR A 99 -3.37 16.38 -9.82
CA THR A 99 -4.06 17.61 -10.21
C THR A 99 -3.31 18.40 -11.28
N GLU A 100 -1.98 18.34 -11.28
CA GLU A 100 -1.16 18.90 -12.36
C GLU A 100 -1.43 18.16 -13.68
N LEU A 101 -1.42 16.83 -13.68
CA LEU A 101 -1.74 16.03 -14.87
C LEU A 101 -3.14 16.30 -15.42
N MET A 102 -4.12 16.53 -14.54
CA MET A 102 -5.48 16.92 -14.94
C MET A 102 -5.53 18.31 -15.55
N HIS A 103 -4.80 19.28 -14.97
CA HIS A 103 -4.71 20.63 -15.51
C HIS A 103 -4.08 20.64 -16.92
N GLU A 104 -3.12 19.76 -17.15
CA GLU A 104 -2.43 19.59 -18.45
C GLU A 104 -3.24 18.81 -19.49
N ASP A 105 -4.44 18.30 -19.17
CA ASP A 105 -5.20 17.36 -20.00
C ASP A 105 -4.35 16.15 -20.45
N SER A 106 -3.50 15.66 -19.54
CA SER A 106 -2.58 14.55 -19.81
C SER A 106 -3.30 13.21 -19.84
N GLY A 107 -2.99 12.38 -20.84
CA GLY A 107 -3.42 10.98 -20.88
C GLY A 107 -2.61 10.06 -19.95
N VAL A 108 -1.58 10.58 -19.28
CA VAL A 108 -0.83 9.84 -18.26
C VAL A 108 -1.68 9.71 -17.00
N ARG A 109 -1.88 8.47 -16.56
CA ARG A 109 -2.63 8.16 -15.35
C ARG A 109 -1.68 7.94 -14.18
N ILE A 110 -2.14 8.29 -13.00
CA ILE A 110 -1.50 7.92 -11.74
C ILE A 110 -2.54 7.25 -10.86
N SER A 111 -2.18 6.22 -10.10
CA SER A 111 -3.04 5.52 -9.15
C SER A 111 -2.26 5.14 -7.90
N MET A 112 -2.97 4.89 -6.79
CA MET A 112 -2.35 4.41 -5.56
C MET A 112 -3.09 3.17 -5.05
N VAL A 113 -2.34 2.11 -4.77
CA VAL A 113 -2.89 0.84 -4.29
C VAL A 113 -2.57 0.72 -2.81
N GLN A 114 -3.60 0.80 -1.97
CA GLN A 114 -3.46 0.74 -0.52
C GLN A 114 -3.43 -0.72 -0.07
N LEU A 115 -2.24 -1.18 0.31
CA LEU A 115 -2.00 -2.54 0.73
C LEU A 115 -2.27 -2.73 2.24
N PRO A 116 -2.89 -3.86 2.65
CA PRO A 116 -2.86 -4.33 4.04
C PRO A 116 -1.48 -4.87 4.43
N ALA A 117 -1.39 -5.44 5.62
CA ALA A 117 -0.24 -6.22 6.06
C ALA A 117 -0.03 -7.44 5.15
N MET A 118 1.18 -7.57 4.59
CA MET A 118 1.52 -8.62 3.62
C MET A 118 2.55 -9.59 4.20
N ASN A 119 2.38 -10.87 3.86
CA ASN A 119 3.36 -11.92 4.11
C ASN A 119 4.51 -11.83 3.09
N THR A 120 5.45 -10.92 3.33
CA THR A 120 6.66 -10.75 2.52
C THR A 120 7.91 -10.96 3.38
N PRO A 121 9.10 -11.18 2.77
CA PRO A 121 10.35 -11.30 3.52
C PRO A 121 10.76 -10.05 4.30
N GLN A 122 10.06 -8.91 4.14
CA GLN A 122 10.39 -7.64 4.79
C GLN A 122 10.72 -7.79 6.27
N PHE A 123 9.94 -8.57 7.02
CA PHE A 123 10.09 -8.68 8.47
C PHE A 123 11.34 -9.46 8.90
N ARG A 124 11.97 -10.20 7.99
CA ARG A 124 13.29 -10.83 8.20
C ARG A 124 14.46 -9.85 8.03
N ILE A 125 14.29 -8.85 7.16
CA ILE A 125 15.38 -7.98 6.66
C ILE A 125 15.17 -6.50 6.97
N VAL A 126 14.11 -6.12 7.66
CA VAL A 126 13.90 -4.74 8.12
C VAL A 126 14.81 -4.49 9.31
N LYS A 127 15.41 -3.29 9.38
CA LYS A 127 16.17 -2.94 10.58
C LYS A 127 15.22 -2.93 11.79
N SER A 128 15.60 -3.62 12.86
CA SER A 128 14.82 -3.69 14.08
C SER A 128 15.72 -3.48 15.31
N ARG A 129 15.20 -2.78 16.32
CA ARG A 129 15.77 -2.74 17.69
C ARG A 129 14.83 -3.41 18.71
N MET A 130 13.81 -4.13 18.22
CA MET A 130 12.84 -4.79 19.08
C MET A 130 13.45 -6.05 19.70
N PRO A 131 13.08 -6.40 20.95
CA PRO A 131 13.58 -7.62 21.60
C PRO A 131 13.01 -8.91 20.99
N ARG A 132 11.90 -8.80 20.25
CA ARG A 132 11.24 -9.91 19.55
C ARG A 132 11.19 -9.65 18.06
N THR A 133 11.14 -10.72 17.28
CA THR A 133 11.13 -10.64 15.81
C THR A 133 9.87 -9.89 15.34
N PRO A 134 10.00 -8.83 14.51
CA PRO A 134 8.86 -8.12 13.96
C PRO A 134 7.95 -9.01 13.10
N GLN A 135 6.67 -8.65 13.02
CA GLN A 135 5.70 -9.30 12.14
C GLN A 135 4.69 -8.28 11.56
N PRO A 136 3.98 -8.63 10.48
CA PRO A 136 2.90 -7.81 9.96
C PRO A 136 1.75 -7.75 10.97
N VAL A 137 1.12 -6.58 11.13
CA VAL A 137 -0.08 -6.42 11.97
C VAL A 137 -1.22 -7.26 11.37
N PRO A 138 -1.78 -8.25 12.09
CA PRO A 138 -2.88 -9.06 11.56
C PRO A 138 -4.12 -8.22 11.25
N PRO A 139 -4.93 -8.60 10.24
CA PRO A 139 -4.84 -9.80 9.41
C PRO A 139 -3.77 -9.71 8.31
N ILE A 140 -3.06 -10.82 8.10
CA ILE A 140 -1.95 -10.94 7.16
C ILE A 140 -2.44 -11.53 5.83
N TYR A 141 -1.96 -11.02 4.70
CA TYR A 141 -2.37 -11.45 3.36
C TYR A 141 -1.18 -11.92 2.53
N GLN A 142 -1.41 -12.90 1.66
CA GLN A 142 -0.39 -13.38 0.73
C GLN A 142 -0.08 -12.35 -0.38
N PRO A 143 1.18 -12.26 -0.85
CA PRO A 143 1.64 -11.19 -1.75
C PRO A 143 0.96 -11.21 -3.13
N GLU A 144 0.40 -12.34 -3.57
CA GLU A 144 -0.35 -12.41 -4.83
C GLU A 144 -1.60 -11.51 -4.82
N ILE A 145 -2.16 -11.23 -3.63
CA ILE A 145 -3.27 -10.29 -3.49
C ILE A 145 -2.81 -8.88 -3.87
N ALA A 146 -1.62 -8.47 -3.42
CA ALA A 146 -1.02 -7.19 -3.80
C ALA A 146 -0.73 -7.14 -5.30
N ALA A 147 -0.07 -8.17 -5.83
CA ALA A 147 0.28 -8.25 -7.24
C ALA A 147 -0.94 -8.11 -8.15
N ARG A 148 -2.03 -8.84 -7.87
CA ARG A 148 -3.28 -8.72 -8.64
C ARG A 148 -3.88 -7.32 -8.58
N ALA A 149 -3.86 -6.68 -7.41
CA ALA A 149 -4.39 -5.33 -7.26
C ALA A 149 -3.56 -4.29 -8.02
N ILE A 150 -2.23 -4.43 -8.00
CA ILE A 150 -1.30 -3.55 -8.73
C ILE A 150 -1.48 -3.69 -10.24
N VAL A 151 -1.52 -4.94 -10.75
CA VAL A 151 -1.76 -5.20 -12.18
C VAL A 151 -3.10 -4.64 -12.60
N TRP A 152 -4.18 -4.94 -11.87
CA TRP A 152 -5.50 -4.40 -12.18
C TRP A 152 -5.52 -2.87 -12.17
N SER A 153 -4.86 -2.24 -11.19
CA SER A 153 -4.73 -0.79 -11.11
C SER A 153 -4.01 -0.22 -12.33
N SER A 154 -2.97 -0.89 -12.84
CA SER A 154 -2.26 -0.43 -14.03
C SER A 154 -3.14 -0.37 -15.29
N GLU A 155 -4.14 -1.25 -15.39
CA GLU A 155 -5.05 -1.31 -16.53
C GLU A 155 -6.23 -0.32 -16.36
N HIS A 156 -6.66 -0.03 -15.13
CA HIS A 156 -7.89 0.70 -14.85
C HIS A 156 -7.62 2.10 -14.26
N ASN A 157 -8.28 3.14 -14.78
CA ASN A 157 -8.12 4.50 -14.25
C ASN A 157 -8.88 4.71 -12.92
N ARG A 158 -8.30 4.27 -11.80
CA ARG A 158 -8.83 4.52 -10.45
C ARG A 158 -7.86 5.38 -9.66
N ARG A 159 -8.39 6.39 -8.95
CA ARG A 159 -7.60 7.24 -8.05
C ARG A 159 -6.88 6.38 -7.00
N GLU A 160 -7.64 5.54 -6.32
CA GLU A 160 -7.18 4.68 -5.23
C GLU A 160 -7.84 3.30 -5.33
N VAL A 161 -7.07 2.27 -5.02
CA VAL A 161 -7.53 0.88 -4.92
C VAL A 161 -7.26 0.38 -3.50
N TYR A 162 -8.33 0.08 -2.76
CA TYR A 162 -8.24 -0.46 -1.41
C TYR A 162 -8.34 -1.98 -1.44
N VAL A 163 -7.26 -2.67 -1.06
CA VAL A 163 -7.20 -4.13 -1.21
C VAL A 163 -8.04 -4.89 -0.18
N THR A 164 -8.28 -4.28 0.99
CA THR A 164 -9.04 -4.90 2.08
C THR A 164 -10.01 -3.94 2.77
N GLY A 165 -11.09 -4.49 3.31
CA GLY A 165 -12.11 -3.72 4.03
C GLY A 165 -11.56 -3.14 5.33
N ILE A 166 -10.57 -3.80 5.94
CA ILE A 166 -9.91 -3.29 7.14
C ILE A 166 -9.14 -2.00 6.87
N THR A 167 -8.50 -1.86 5.69
CA THR A 167 -7.90 -0.58 5.28
C THR A 167 -8.92 0.55 5.28
N VAL A 168 -10.10 0.31 4.70
CA VAL A 168 -11.19 1.30 4.67
C VAL A 168 -11.71 1.59 6.08
N ALA A 169 -11.92 0.56 6.89
CA ALA A 169 -12.39 0.69 8.26
C ALA A 169 -11.42 1.48 9.14
N THR A 170 -10.11 1.22 9.04
CA THR A 170 -9.08 1.97 9.78
C THR A 170 -9.07 3.44 9.40
N ILE A 171 -9.19 3.76 8.11
CA ILE A 171 -9.24 5.16 7.63
C ILE A 171 -10.49 5.87 8.16
N LEU A 172 -11.66 5.20 8.13
CA LEU A 172 -12.89 5.77 8.65
C LEU A 172 -12.86 5.92 10.18
N ALA A 173 -12.30 4.93 10.89
CA ALA A 173 -12.17 4.95 12.34
C ALA A 173 -11.27 6.08 12.82
N ASP A 174 -10.13 6.32 12.16
CA ASP A 174 -9.24 7.43 12.52
C ASP A 174 -9.94 8.79 12.35
N LYS A 175 -10.72 8.96 11.28
CA LYS A 175 -11.49 10.20 11.03
C LYS A 175 -12.56 10.49 12.08
N VAL A 176 -13.17 9.45 12.67
CA VAL A 176 -14.35 9.60 13.54
C VAL A 176 -13.99 9.46 15.02
N ALA A 177 -12.98 8.67 15.35
CA ALA A 177 -12.68 8.24 16.71
C ALA A 177 -11.17 8.10 16.99
N SER A 178 -10.35 9.02 16.44
CA SER A 178 -8.88 9.02 16.58
C SER A 178 -8.40 8.79 18.02
N GLY A 179 -8.94 9.52 19.00
CA GLY A 179 -8.51 9.39 20.40
C GLY A 179 -8.82 8.02 21.03
N LEU A 180 -9.88 7.32 20.60
CA LEU A 180 -10.13 5.94 21.04
C LEU A 180 -9.17 4.97 20.36
N LEU A 181 -8.92 5.18 19.07
CA LEU A 181 -7.99 4.37 18.29
C LEU A 181 -6.54 4.53 18.80
N ASP A 182 -6.15 5.74 19.22
CA ASP A 182 -4.86 6.01 19.87
C ASP A 182 -4.72 5.20 21.16
N ARG A 183 -5.73 5.20 22.03
CA ARG A 183 -5.70 4.42 23.27
C ARG A 183 -5.67 2.91 23.01
N TYR A 184 -6.37 2.45 21.97
CA TYR A 184 -6.33 1.05 21.55
C TYR A 184 -4.91 0.68 21.07
N LEU A 185 -4.34 1.44 20.14
CA LEU A 185 -3.01 1.19 19.61
C LEU A 185 -1.89 1.38 20.66
N ALA A 186 -2.08 2.27 21.62
CA ALA A 186 -1.15 2.40 22.75
C ALA A 186 -1.12 1.13 23.62
N ARG A 187 -2.23 0.39 23.70
CA ARG A 187 -2.33 -0.85 24.47
C ARG A 187 -1.91 -2.09 23.69
N THR A 188 -2.23 -2.17 22.40
CA THR A 188 -2.08 -3.41 21.59
C THR A 188 -1.10 -3.28 20.43
N GLY A 189 -0.78 -2.06 20.01
CA GLY A 189 -0.01 -1.79 18.80
C GLY A 189 1.44 -2.25 18.88
N PHE A 190 2.05 -2.28 20.07
CA PHE A 190 3.41 -2.80 20.25
C PHE A 190 3.44 -4.32 20.06
N ASP A 191 2.64 -5.06 20.85
CA ASP A 191 2.66 -6.52 20.83
C ASP A 191 2.14 -7.12 19.52
N SER A 192 1.12 -6.50 18.90
CA SER A 192 0.58 -7.00 17.62
C SER A 192 1.59 -7.00 16.47
N GLN A 193 2.67 -6.24 16.59
CA GLN A 193 3.75 -6.12 15.62
C GLN A 193 4.95 -7.03 15.89
N LEU A 194 4.88 -7.87 16.93
CA LEU A 194 5.97 -8.73 17.35
C LEU A 194 5.49 -10.19 17.41
N THR A 195 6.34 -11.10 16.98
CA THR A 195 6.16 -12.54 17.26
C THR A 195 6.51 -12.83 18.73
N ASP A 196 6.32 -14.07 19.17
CA ASP A 196 6.83 -14.55 20.47
C ASP A 196 8.30 -14.98 20.41
N GLN A 197 8.93 -14.95 19.23
CA GLN A 197 10.32 -15.36 19.04
C GLN A 197 11.27 -14.19 19.34
N PRO A 198 12.42 -14.44 19.99
CA PRO A 198 13.44 -13.42 20.18
C PRO A 198 13.94 -12.89 18.84
N ALA A 199 14.36 -11.62 18.79
CA ALA A 199 15.03 -11.06 17.62
C ALA A 199 16.46 -11.61 17.53
N PRO A 200 16.96 -12.01 16.34
CA PRO A 200 18.36 -12.38 16.19
C PRO A 200 19.28 -11.18 16.43
N GLU A 201 20.34 -11.34 17.22
CA GLU A 201 21.24 -10.24 17.63
C GLU A 201 21.91 -9.54 16.44
N ASP A 202 22.30 -10.28 15.41
CA ASP A 202 23.02 -9.76 14.22
C ASP A 202 22.25 -10.00 12.91
N ALA A 203 20.92 -9.85 12.93
CA ALA A 203 20.12 -10.01 11.72
C ALA A 203 20.56 -9.02 10.62
N PRO A 204 20.86 -9.48 9.38
CA PRO A 204 21.17 -8.57 8.28
C PRO A 204 19.94 -7.73 7.95
N HIS A 205 20.15 -6.46 7.59
CA HIS A 205 19.04 -5.54 7.32
C HIS A 205 19.23 -4.68 6.07
N ASN A 206 18.12 -4.27 5.46
CA ASN A 206 18.09 -3.60 4.16
C ASN A 206 18.16 -2.06 4.21
N LEU A 207 18.31 -1.44 5.39
CA LEU A 207 18.24 0.01 5.55
C LEU A 207 19.30 0.76 4.74
N TRP A 208 20.57 0.37 4.87
CA TRP A 208 21.69 1.04 4.21
C TRP A 208 21.99 0.48 2.84
N ARG A 209 21.92 -0.85 2.71
CA ARG A 209 22.24 -1.60 1.50
C ARG A 209 21.26 -2.76 1.34
N PRO A 210 20.97 -3.22 0.12
CA PRO A 210 20.21 -4.44 -0.09
C PRO A 210 20.87 -5.63 0.61
N VAL A 211 20.07 -6.52 1.19
CA VAL A 211 20.57 -7.80 1.70
C VAL A 211 20.78 -8.73 0.48
N PRO A 212 21.99 -9.26 0.26
CA PRO A 212 22.27 -10.13 -0.89
C PRO A 212 21.37 -11.37 -0.95
N GLY A 213 21.21 -11.92 -2.15
CA GLY A 213 20.43 -13.14 -2.39
C GLY A 213 19.00 -12.88 -2.86
N ASP A 214 18.36 -13.95 -3.34
CA ASP A 214 16.92 -13.94 -3.65
C ASP A 214 16.16 -14.34 -2.38
N HIS A 215 15.34 -13.39 -1.89
CA HIS A 215 14.52 -13.58 -0.68
C HIS A 215 13.12 -14.13 -1.01
N GLY A 216 12.80 -14.27 -2.30
CA GLY A 216 11.47 -14.62 -2.78
C GLY A 216 10.42 -13.55 -2.49
N ALA A 217 9.16 -13.87 -2.77
CA ALA A 217 8.03 -12.98 -2.51
C ALA A 217 7.33 -13.24 -1.16
N HIS A 218 7.48 -14.45 -0.59
CA HIS A 218 6.73 -14.93 0.58
C HIS A 218 7.58 -14.83 1.85
N GLY A 219 6.99 -14.28 2.91
CA GLY A 219 7.57 -14.29 4.26
C GLY A 219 7.25 -15.57 5.05
N ASP A 220 7.58 -15.56 6.34
CA ASP A 220 7.41 -16.70 7.26
C ASP A 220 5.96 -16.96 7.72
N PHE A 221 5.02 -16.08 7.38
CA PHE A 221 3.67 -16.10 7.95
C PHE A 221 2.68 -16.89 7.10
N GLY A 222 3.17 -17.90 6.36
CA GLY A 222 2.38 -18.65 5.38
C GLY A 222 1.14 -19.32 5.95
N ASP A 223 1.23 -19.83 7.18
CA ASP A 223 0.18 -20.59 7.87
C ASP A 223 -0.98 -19.71 8.36
N VAL A 224 -0.71 -18.43 8.63
CA VAL A 224 -1.69 -17.45 9.13
C VAL A 224 -2.13 -16.45 8.06
N ALA A 225 -1.45 -16.40 6.91
CA ALA A 225 -1.72 -15.45 5.86
C ALA A 225 -2.89 -15.89 4.96
N HIS A 226 -3.85 -14.98 4.77
CA HIS A 226 -4.99 -15.20 3.91
C HIS A 226 -4.58 -15.18 2.42
N ARG A 227 -4.92 -16.25 1.70
CA ARG A 227 -4.72 -16.38 0.24
C ARG A 227 -5.77 -15.62 -0.59
N ARG A 228 -6.87 -15.21 0.02
CA ARG A 228 -8.00 -14.51 -0.63
C ARG A 228 -8.41 -13.28 0.18
N SER A 229 -8.79 -12.22 -0.52
CA SER A 229 -9.46 -11.03 0.06
C SER A 229 -10.89 -11.00 -0.46
N VAL A 230 -11.88 -10.94 0.44
CA VAL A 230 -13.30 -10.79 0.06
C VAL A 230 -13.57 -9.39 -0.51
N GLN A 231 -12.89 -8.38 -0.01
CA GLN A 231 -13.05 -6.98 -0.44
C GLN A 231 -12.44 -6.73 -1.82
N LEU A 232 -11.37 -7.44 -2.19
CA LEU A 232 -10.67 -7.15 -3.44
C LEU A 232 -11.59 -7.33 -4.66
N PRO A 233 -12.29 -8.46 -4.88
CA PRO A 233 -13.26 -8.58 -5.97
C PRO A 233 -14.33 -7.49 -5.98
N LEU A 234 -14.85 -7.10 -4.81
CA LEU A 234 -15.83 -6.01 -4.71
C LEU A 234 -15.26 -4.67 -5.15
N THR A 235 -13.98 -4.42 -4.86
CA THR A 235 -13.27 -3.19 -5.23
C THR A 235 -12.98 -3.17 -6.73
N LEU A 236 -12.50 -4.27 -7.29
CA LEU A 236 -12.18 -4.39 -8.72
C LEU A 236 -13.45 -4.40 -9.59
N HIS A 237 -14.56 -4.93 -9.08
CA HIS A 237 -15.83 -5.05 -9.83
C HIS A 237 -16.94 -4.11 -9.32
N LYS A 238 -16.58 -3.01 -8.65
CA LYS A 238 -17.55 -2.08 -8.02
C LYS A 238 -18.68 -1.65 -8.98
N GLY A 239 -18.36 -1.42 -10.25
CA GLY A 239 -19.36 -1.08 -11.28
C GLY A 239 -20.40 -2.18 -11.45
N ALA A 240 -19.96 -3.42 -11.71
CA ALA A 240 -20.84 -4.57 -11.84
C ALA A 240 -21.65 -4.83 -10.56
N VAL A 241 -21.02 -4.72 -9.39
CA VAL A 241 -21.70 -4.89 -8.09
C VAL A 241 -22.84 -3.88 -7.92
N LEU A 242 -22.60 -2.60 -8.21
CA LEU A 242 -23.64 -1.56 -8.13
C LEU A 242 -24.76 -1.80 -9.14
N THR A 243 -24.45 -2.22 -10.36
CA THR A 243 -25.46 -2.57 -11.37
C THR A 243 -26.33 -3.74 -10.92
N THR A 244 -25.73 -4.80 -10.38
CA THR A 244 -26.48 -5.97 -9.87
C THR A 244 -27.35 -5.60 -8.67
N LEU A 245 -26.83 -4.84 -7.70
CA LEU A 245 -27.60 -4.37 -6.56
C LEU A 245 -28.77 -3.47 -6.99
N GLY A 246 -28.54 -2.58 -7.96
CA GLY A 246 -29.59 -1.74 -8.54
C GLY A 246 -30.68 -2.58 -9.22
N ALA A 247 -30.31 -3.61 -9.98
CA ALA A 247 -31.25 -4.51 -10.62
C ALA A 247 -32.09 -5.32 -9.60
N ILE A 248 -31.46 -5.78 -8.52
CA ILE A 248 -32.16 -6.47 -7.42
C ILE A 248 -33.15 -5.53 -6.72
N ALA A 249 -32.73 -4.31 -6.41
CA ALA A 249 -33.60 -3.33 -5.75
C ALA A 249 -34.80 -2.95 -6.64
N ALA A 250 -34.56 -2.73 -7.94
CA ALA A 250 -35.63 -2.47 -8.91
C ALA A 250 -36.61 -3.64 -9.03
N SER A 251 -36.11 -4.88 -9.00
CA SER A 251 -36.94 -6.09 -9.00
C SER A 251 -37.77 -6.21 -7.73
N ALA A 252 -37.19 -5.94 -6.55
CA ALA A 252 -37.90 -5.96 -5.27
C ALA A 252 -39.02 -4.91 -5.22
N VAL A 253 -38.75 -3.68 -5.67
CA VAL A 253 -39.77 -2.62 -5.79
C VAL A 253 -40.90 -3.06 -6.73
N THR A 254 -40.57 -3.68 -7.86
CA THR A 254 -41.58 -4.17 -8.82
C THR A 254 -42.47 -5.25 -8.21
N VAL A 255 -41.91 -6.17 -7.41
CA VAL A 255 -42.67 -7.20 -6.69
C VAL A 255 -43.61 -6.58 -5.66
N VAL A 256 -43.11 -5.63 -4.84
CA VAL A 256 -43.91 -4.93 -3.81
C VAL A 256 -45.06 -4.12 -4.42
N VAL A 257 -44.81 -3.41 -5.52
CA VAL A 257 -45.84 -2.63 -6.23
C VAL A 257 -46.89 -3.55 -6.87
N ARG A 258 -46.51 -4.74 -7.34
CA ARG A 258 -47.45 -5.73 -7.88
C ARG A 258 -48.27 -6.42 -6.80
N SER A 259 -47.69 -6.68 -5.62
CA SER A 259 -48.40 -7.30 -4.50
C SER A 259 -49.36 -6.34 -3.78
N GLY A 260 -49.09 -5.03 -3.79
CA GLY A 260 -49.98 -4.02 -3.20
C GLY A 260 -51.14 -3.56 -4.10
N ARG A 261 -51.24 -4.09 -5.32
CA ARG A 261 -52.34 -3.84 -6.27
C ARG A 261 -53.35 -5.00 -6.38
N ARG A 262 -53.18 -6.04 -5.56
CA ARG A 262 -54.14 -7.14 -5.39
C ARG A 262 -54.90 -6.95 -4.09
#